data_AF-A0AAD6EFX1-F1
#
_entry.id   AF-A0AAD6EFX1-F1
#
_cell.length_a   1.000
_cell.length_b   1.000
_cell.length_c   1.000
_cell.angle_alpha   90.00
_cell.angle_beta   90.00
_cell.angle_gamma   90.00
#
_symmetry.space_group_name_H-M   'P 1'
#
loop_
_entity.id
_entity.type
_entity.pdbx_description
1 polymer ?
#
loop_
_entity_poly.entity_id
_entity_poly.type
_entity_poly.pdbx_seq_one_letter_code
_entity_poly.pdbx_strand_id
1 'polypeptide(L)'
;MDVMAILGLKVQGTKAPDLEQQNQNTNRLLLREPEWRVSLVNPQCMINNLGPTYNSMPPQRDDKHDDTLTPKDSQEQNAQLRHEVTKQAQIILDLTKKHKEAVGRFEQHTANITYELEEQEKKISDLEFQKGKFVLDPEELPKKIAELERQNGMLVHSLEEQTRIVSTLEKRDAKMKEVFDNISSTMFLELEYQEELINEMTPGEGEFFQLSHNTLVDLVELIEQWTADDKHSEMMFNLEDEPQFEQLYAELLSRFNEQSCQLKMQAMKLGRQKGMIDEQRSIIFELEAQKRKLAGDLEEQDGKVASLLEFLEGNGVEFTFLWN
;
A
#
# COMPACT_ATOMS: atom_id res chain seq x y z
N MET A 1 -13.94 -7.95 11.40
CA MET A 1 -12.64 -8.57 11.09
C MET A 1 -11.72 -7.44 10.67
N ASP A 2 -10.71 -7.17 11.50
CA ASP A 2 -9.84 -5.99 11.41
C ASP A 2 -8.61 -6.33 10.55
N VAL A 3 -8.39 -5.55 9.50
CA VAL A 3 -7.31 -5.76 8.51
C VAL A 3 -6.04 -5.08 9.00
N MET A 4 -5.47 -5.61 10.09
CA MET A 4 -4.22 -5.09 10.70
C MET A 4 -3.26 -6.21 11.13
N ALA A 5 -3.31 -7.37 10.48
CA ALA A 5 -2.53 -8.54 10.89
C ALA A 5 -1.81 -9.23 9.72
N ILE A 6 -1.22 -8.49 8.79
CA ILE A 6 -0.22 -9.03 7.86
C ILE A 6 0.89 -8.00 7.71
N LEU A 7 1.86 -8.07 8.62
CA LEU A 7 3.29 -7.78 8.41
C LEU A 7 3.94 -7.85 9.80
N GLY A 8 4.47 -9.03 10.12
CA GLY A 8 5.25 -9.29 11.33
C GLY A 8 6.59 -8.54 11.32
N LEU A 9 6.56 -7.22 11.46
CA LEU A 9 7.72 -6.40 11.80
C LEU A 9 7.59 -6.02 13.27
N LYS A 10 8.14 -6.88 14.11
CA LYS A 10 8.39 -6.59 15.52
C LYS A 10 9.46 -5.49 15.58
N VAL A 11 9.02 -4.24 15.57
CA VAL A 11 9.88 -3.08 15.84
C VAL A 11 10.30 -3.17 17.31
N GLN A 12 11.47 -3.78 17.56
CA GLN A 12 12.22 -3.50 18.77
C GLN A 12 12.59 -2.03 18.72
N GLY A 13 11.92 -1.24 19.55
CA GLY A 13 12.30 0.14 19.82
C GLY A 13 13.67 0.18 20.49
N THR A 14 14.73 0.09 19.70
CA THR A 14 16.06 0.55 20.11
C THR A 14 16.02 2.06 20.12
N LYS A 15 15.83 2.59 21.33
CA LYS A 15 16.13 3.97 21.70
C LYS A 15 17.44 4.36 21.03
N ALA A 16 17.42 5.39 20.20
CA ALA A 16 18.63 5.95 19.60
C ALA A 16 19.63 6.24 20.73
N PRO A 17 20.89 5.79 20.64
CA PRO A 17 21.89 6.18 21.61
C PRO A 17 22.07 7.69 21.53
N ASP A 18 21.90 8.32 22.68
CA ASP A 18 22.08 9.75 22.89
C ASP A 18 23.50 10.15 22.45
N LEU A 19 23.60 10.78 21.29
CA LEU A 19 24.85 11.23 20.67
C LEU A 19 25.59 12.23 21.57
N GLU A 20 24.90 12.82 22.54
CA GLU A 20 25.48 13.74 23.52
C GLU A 20 26.27 13.00 24.61
N GLN A 21 26.00 11.71 24.85
CA GLN A 21 26.70 10.91 25.86
C GLN A 21 28.01 10.29 25.35
N GLN A 22 28.20 10.16 24.04
CA GLN A 22 29.44 9.66 23.45
C GLN A 22 30.55 10.73 23.39
N ASN A 23 30.19 12.02 23.39
CA ASN A 23 31.15 13.13 23.36
C ASN A 23 31.70 13.52 24.74
N GLN A 24 31.13 12.97 25.83
CA GLN A 24 31.67 13.17 27.18
C GLN A 24 32.82 12.23 27.53
N ASN A 25 33.05 11.16 26.74
CA ASN A 25 34.08 10.15 27.04
C ASN A 25 35.39 10.37 26.28
N THR A 26 35.41 11.21 25.24
CA THR A 26 36.63 11.59 24.48
C THR A 26 37.44 12.69 25.15
N ASN A 27 36.84 13.47 26.06
CA ASN A 27 37.54 14.54 26.78
C ASN A 27 38.25 14.08 28.08
N ARG A 28 38.27 12.78 28.39
CA ARG A 28 38.89 12.24 29.61
C ARG A 28 40.34 11.79 29.45
N LEU A 29 40.92 11.88 28.26
CA LEU A 29 42.37 11.73 28.05
C LEU A 29 43.07 13.09 28.06
N LEU A 30 42.76 13.91 29.08
CA LEU A 30 43.69 14.94 29.50
C LEU A 30 44.89 14.20 30.10
N LEU A 31 45.94 14.05 29.29
CA LEU A 31 47.29 13.75 29.75
C LEU A 31 47.57 14.68 30.93
N ARG A 32 47.53 14.12 32.14
CA ARG A 32 47.99 14.79 33.35
C ARG A 32 49.43 15.22 33.06
N GLU A 33 49.65 16.53 32.95
CA GLU A 33 50.98 17.09 32.74
C GLU A 33 51.93 16.50 33.80
N PRO A 34 53.14 16.09 33.42
CA PRO A 34 54.14 15.69 34.39
C PRO A 34 54.35 16.88 35.33
N GLU A 35 54.08 16.70 36.62
CA GLU A 35 54.50 17.65 37.66
C GLU A 35 56.03 17.68 37.65
N TRP A 36 56.60 18.58 36.87
CA TRP A 36 58.01 18.94 36.95
C TRP A 36 58.22 19.56 38.32
N ARG A 37 58.58 18.75 39.32
CA ARG A 37 59.16 19.28 40.54
C ARG A 37 60.43 20.00 40.11
N VAL A 38 60.36 21.32 40.10
CA VAL A 38 61.49 22.22 39.96
C VAL A 38 62.48 21.80 41.04
N SER A 39 63.48 21.02 40.63
CA SER A 39 64.61 20.70 41.47
C SER A 39 65.29 22.03 41.74
N LEU A 40 65.14 22.54 42.96
CA LEU A 40 65.83 23.72 43.52
C LEU A 40 67.35 23.47 43.67
N VAL A 41 67.95 22.70 42.77
CA VAL A 41 69.40 22.58 42.63
C VAL A 41 69.83 23.80 41.84
N ASN A 42 70.03 24.89 42.58
CA ASN A 42 70.69 26.10 42.15
C ASN A 42 72.07 25.75 41.55
N PRO A 43 72.33 25.97 40.25
CA PRO A 43 73.65 25.68 39.66
C PRO A 43 74.74 26.68 40.07
N GLN A 44 74.44 27.70 40.91
CA GLN A 44 75.37 28.80 41.21
C GLN A 44 76.27 28.61 42.44
N CYS A 45 76.36 27.43 43.08
CA CYS A 45 77.13 27.30 44.33
C CYS A 45 78.62 26.92 44.19
N MET A 46 79.20 26.92 42.98
CA MET A 46 80.61 26.47 42.80
C MET A 46 81.57 27.51 42.24
N ILE A 47 81.27 28.79 42.39
CA ILE A 47 82.23 29.87 42.14
C ILE A 47 82.11 30.86 43.29
N ASN A 48 83.02 30.75 44.26
CA ASN A 48 83.64 31.87 44.99
C ASN A 48 84.36 31.35 46.24
N ASN A 49 85.70 31.47 46.27
CA ASN A 49 86.48 32.13 47.34
C ASN A 49 87.97 31.85 47.19
N LEU A 50 88.64 32.59 46.30
CA LEU A 50 90.07 32.87 46.41
C LEU A 50 90.23 34.39 46.52
N GLY A 51 89.87 34.93 47.68
CA GLY A 51 90.31 36.25 48.11
C GLY A 51 91.57 36.11 48.97
N PRO A 52 92.64 36.88 48.73
CA PRO A 52 93.83 36.88 49.58
C PRO A 52 93.62 37.86 50.74
N THR A 53 93.75 37.39 51.98
CA THR A 53 93.90 38.28 53.13
C THR A 53 94.73 37.57 54.19
N TYR A 54 95.91 38.12 54.50
CA TYR A 54 96.34 38.59 55.83
C TYR A 54 97.87 38.69 55.89
N ASN A 55 98.36 39.92 55.93
CA ASN A 55 99.64 40.24 56.57
C ASN A 55 99.43 40.16 58.09
N SER A 56 100.31 39.46 58.81
CA SER A 56 100.99 39.88 60.06
C SER A 56 101.59 38.67 60.82
N MET A 57 102.93 38.63 60.91
CA MET A 57 103.74 37.91 61.92
C MET A 57 103.52 38.47 63.35
N PRO A 58 104.22 38.04 64.46
CA PRO A 58 105.22 36.97 64.74
C PRO A 58 104.85 36.14 66.04
N PRO A 59 105.70 35.33 66.76
CA PRO A 59 107.17 35.23 66.76
C PRO A 59 107.82 33.82 66.81
N GLN A 60 109.04 33.79 66.24
CA GLN A 60 110.28 33.17 66.74
C GLN A 60 110.16 32.02 67.77
N ARG A 61 110.43 30.79 67.31
CA ARG A 61 111.23 29.81 68.05
C ARG A 61 112.16 29.09 67.08
N ASP A 62 113.45 29.21 67.36
CA ASP A 62 114.48 28.28 66.94
C ASP A 62 114.07 26.87 67.43
N ASP A 63 113.86 25.94 66.51
CA ASP A 63 114.14 24.54 66.80
C ASP A 63 114.55 23.81 65.52
N LYS A 64 115.81 23.39 65.54
CA LYS A 64 116.39 22.45 64.59
C LYS A 64 115.74 21.08 64.81
N HIS A 65 114.89 20.64 63.88
CA HIS A 65 114.65 19.23 63.63
C HIS A 65 114.41 19.07 62.13
N ASP A 66 115.48 18.79 61.39
CA ASP A 66 115.84 17.45 60.93
C ASP A 66 114.99 17.07 59.70
N ASP A 67 115.50 17.57 58.58
CA ASP A 67 115.21 17.10 57.23
C ASP A 67 115.40 15.58 57.18
N THR A 68 114.30 14.84 57.18
CA THR A 68 114.24 13.57 56.46
C THR A 68 112.82 13.23 55.98
N LEU A 69 112.20 14.13 55.22
CA LEU A 69 111.26 13.67 54.19
C LEU A 69 112.11 13.02 53.10
N THR A 70 112.23 11.69 53.15
CA THR A 70 113.02 10.95 52.18
C THR A 70 112.48 11.18 50.75
N PRO A 71 113.34 11.36 49.73
CA PRO A 71 112.94 11.54 48.32
C PRO A 71 112.01 10.48 47.73
N LYS A 72 111.81 9.35 48.42
CA LYS A 72 110.89 8.28 48.02
C LYS A 72 109.41 8.64 48.22
N ASP A 73 109.07 9.37 49.28
CA ASP A 73 107.66 9.65 49.62
C ASP A 73 107.03 10.66 48.65
N SER A 74 107.80 11.65 48.21
CA SER A 74 107.36 12.64 47.20
C SER A 74 107.22 12.02 45.80
N GLN A 75 108.05 11.03 45.47
CA GLN A 75 107.96 10.29 44.22
C GLN A 75 106.70 9.41 44.17
N GLU A 76 106.35 8.76 45.29
CA GLU A 76 105.14 7.94 45.40
C GLU A 76 103.86 8.79 45.32
N GLN A 77 103.81 9.94 46.01
CA GLN A 77 102.69 10.89 45.89
C GLN A 77 102.50 11.39 44.45
N ASN A 78 103.58 11.68 43.73
CA ASN A 78 103.51 12.11 42.32
C ASN A 78 103.00 10.99 41.41
N ALA A 79 103.43 9.73 41.65
CA ALA A 79 102.93 8.57 40.93
C ALA A 79 101.42 8.34 41.16
N GLN A 80 100.96 8.47 42.40
CA GLN A 80 99.54 8.38 42.75
C GLN A 80 98.73 9.50 42.08
N LEU A 81 99.22 10.73 42.10
CA LEU A 81 98.56 11.88 41.45
C LEU A 81 98.44 11.66 39.93
N ARG A 82 99.51 11.20 39.26
CA ARG A 82 99.49 10.91 37.82
C ARG A 82 98.47 9.82 37.47
N HIS A 83 98.38 8.79 38.29
CA HIS A 83 97.39 7.73 38.12
C HIS A 83 95.96 8.25 38.30
N GLU A 84 95.71 9.10 39.29
CA GLU A 84 94.38 9.70 39.52
C GLU A 84 93.99 10.68 38.40
N VAL A 85 94.92 11.50 37.92
CA VAL A 85 94.71 12.38 36.75
C VAL A 85 94.37 11.55 35.50
N THR A 86 95.03 10.40 35.31
CA THR A 86 94.75 9.51 34.18
C THR A 86 93.36 8.88 34.29
N LYS A 87 92.94 8.46 35.49
CA LYS A 87 91.57 7.99 35.75
C LYS A 87 90.53 9.08 35.46
N GLN A 88 90.75 10.30 35.92
CA GLN A 88 89.84 11.42 35.66
C GLN A 88 89.76 11.73 34.16
N ALA A 89 90.89 11.70 33.44
CA ALA A 89 90.91 11.88 32.00
C ALA A 89 90.07 10.81 31.27
N GLN A 90 90.15 9.55 31.70
CA GLN A 90 89.33 8.47 31.13
C GLN A 90 87.83 8.68 31.40
N ILE A 91 87.47 9.09 32.62
CA ILE A 91 86.07 9.41 32.97
C ILE A 91 85.52 10.54 32.10
N ILE A 92 86.31 11.61 31.90
CA ILE A 92 85.93 12.74 31.04
C ILE A 92 85.73 12.27 29.60
N LEU A 93 86.61 11.42 29.09
CA LEU A 93 86.52 10.89 27.74
C LEU A 93 85.27 10.01 27.55
N ASP A 94 84.96 9.15 28.52
CA ASP A 94 83.76 8.30 28.51
C ASP A 94 82.47 9.14 28.63
N LEU A 95 82.46 10.17 29.48
CA LEU A 95 81.35 11.10 29.60
C LEU A 95 81.12 11.89 28.32
N THR A 96 82.20 12.36 27.68
CA THR A 96 82.14 13.08 26.41
C THR A 96 81.54 12.19 25.31
N LYS A 97 81.95 10.91 25.26
CA LYS A 97 81.39 9.93 24.33
C LYS A 97 79.90 9.70 24.58
N LYS A 98 79.50 9.45 25.83
CA LYS A 98 78.09 9.26 26.21
C LYS A 98 77.23 10.48 25.92
N HIS A 99 77.76 11.68 26.15
CA HIS A 99 77.08 12.93 25.84
C HIS A 99 76.85 13.08 24.33
N LYS A 100 77.88 12.82 23.51
CA LYS A 100 77.75 12.84 22.04
C LYS A 100 76.69 11.86 21.53
N GLU A 101 76.67 10.63 22.07
CA GLU A 101 75.64 9.64 21.74
C GLU A 101 74.24 10.07 22.18
N ALA A 102 74.10 10.71 23.34
CA ALA A 102 72.82 11.21 23.82
C ALA A 102 72.31 12.37 22.96
N VAL A 103 73.18 13.33 22.61
CA VAL A 103 72.86 14.44 21.71
C VAL A 103 72.39 13.92 20.35
N GLY A 104 73.12 12.97 19.76
CA GLY A 104 72.72 12.37 18.48
C GLY A 104 71.34 11.69 18.52
N ARG A 105 70.99 11.01 19.63
CA ARG A 105 69.65 10.43 19.82
C ARG A 105 68.56 11.50 19.94
N PHE A 106 68.83 12.60 20.65
CA PHE A 106 67.88 13.71 20.77
C PHE A 106 67.67 14.44 19.45
N GLU A 107 68.73 14.67 18.68
CA GLU A 107 68.65 15.25 17.34
C GLU A 107 67.80 14.37 16.40
N GLN A 108 68.06 13.05 16.40
CA GLN A 108 67.27 12.10 15.61
C GLN A 108 65.79 12.08 16.04
N HIS A 109 65.52 12.03 17.34
CA HIS A 109 64.16 12.06 17.85
C HIS A 109 63.43 13.36 17.48
N THR A 110 64.13 14.49 17.52
CA THR A 110 63.58 15.79 17.11
C THR A 110 63.24 15.80 15.62
N ALA A 111 64.13 15.28 14.76
CA ALA A 111 63.87 15.18 13.32
C ALA A 111 62.66 14.29 13.00
N ASN A 112 62.50 13.16 13.70
CA ASN A 112 61.35 12.27 13.51
C ASN A 112 60.03 12.95 13.89
N ILE A 113 59.99 13.66 15.04
CA ILE A 113 58.78 14.40 15.46
C ILE A 113 58.42 15.47 14.44
N THR A 114 59.39 16.23 13.95
CA THR A 114 59.13 17.27 12.94
C THR A 114 58.52 16.66 11.66
N TYR A 115 59.06 15.53 11.20
CA TYR A 115 58.51 14.82 10.05
C TYR A 115 57.06 14.35 10.27
N GLU A 116 56.77 13.76 11.43
CA GLU A 116 55.42 13.31 11.77
C GLU A 116 54.42 14.48 11.86
N LEU A 117 54.85 15.63 12.38
CA LEU A 117 54.02 16.84 12.43
C LEU A 117 53.67 17.36 11.03
N GLU A 118 54.65 17.42 10.12
CA GLU A 118 54.41 17.82 8.72
C GLU A 118 53.47 16.84 8.00
N GLU A 119 53.56 15.54 8.30
CA GLU A 119 52.64 14.53 7.74
C GLU A 119 51.21 14.71 8.27
N GLN A 120 51.06 15.02 9.57
CA GLN A 120 49.75 15.31 10.16
C GLN A 120 49.14 16.60 9.60
N GLU A 121 49.93 17.65 9.40
CA GLU A 121 49.47 18.91 8.82
C GLU A 121 48.89 18.69 7.41
N LYS A 122 49.56 17.89 6.57
CA LYS A 122 49.05 17.50 5.24
C LYS A 122 47.72 16.76 5.33
N LYS A 123 47.61 15.78 6.23
CA LYS A 123 46.36 15.01 6.43
C LYS A 123 45.20 15.91 6.88
N ILE A 124 45.47 16.89 7.76
CA ILE A 124 44.46 17.85 8.21
C ILE A 124 44.00 18.71 7.02
N SER A 125 44.93 19.25 6.24
CA SER A 125 44.60 20.06 5.06
C SER A 125 43.77 19.28 4.03
N ASP A 126 44.09 18.00 3.78
CA ASP A 126 43.34 17.14 2.87
C ASP A 126 41.91 16.89 3.38
N LEU A 127 41.75 16.67 4.69
CA LEU A 127 40.44 16.47 5.32
C LEU A 127 39.59 17.75 5.28
N GLU A 128 40.17 18.93 5.52
CA GLU A 128 39.47 20.21 5.41
C GLU A 128 39.00 20.48 3.98
N PHE A 129 39.83 20.18 2.99
CA PHE A 129 39.46 20.27 1.58
C PHE A 129 38.29 19.33 1.24
N GLN A 130 38.33 18.08 1.70
CA GLN A 130 37.23 17.13 1.51
C GLN A 130 35.95 17.60 2.20
N LYS A 131 36.04 18.09 3.44
CA LYS A 131 34.91 18.66 4.18
C LYS A 131 34.25 19.80 3.41
N GLY A 132 35.03 20.71 2.83
CA GLY A 132 34.53 21.80 1.98
C GLY A 132 33.72 21.29 0.78
N LYS A 133 34.17 20.19 0.15
CA LYS A 133 33.45 19.56 -0.97
C LYS A 133 32.10 18.96 -0.56
N PHE A 134 31.99 18.39 0.64
CA PHE A 134 30.72 17.85 1.16
C PHE A 134 29.77 18.94 1.68
N VAL A 135 30.29 20.13 2.03
CA VAL A 135 29.50 21.26 2.56
C VAL A 135 28.86 22.11 1.45
N LEU A 136 29.13 21.85 0.17
CA LEU A 136 28.56 22.63 -0.94
C LEU A 136 27.17 22.17 -1.43
N ASP A 137 26.65 21.03 -0.95
CA ASP A 137 25.33 20.52 -1.36
C ASP A 137 24.14 20.66 -0.35
N PRO A 138 24.24 21.33 0.82
CA PRO A 138 23.11 21.46 1.75
C PRO A 138 22.08 22.50 1.28
N GLU A 139 22.36 23.28 0.24
CA GLU A 139 21.46 24.31 -0.29
C GLU A 139 20.61 23.80 -1.47
N GLU A 140 21.06 22.77 -2.19
CA GLU A 140 20.29 22.13 -3.27
C GLU A 140 19.37 21.02 -2.73
N LEU A 141 19.80 20.31 -1.69
CA LEU A 141 19.03 19.25 -1.04
C LEU A 141 17.63 19.70 -0.56
N PRO A 142 17.45 20.84 0.13
CA PRO A 142 16.13 21.33 0.51
C PRO A 142 15.29 21.77 -0.70
N LYS A 143 15.90 22.29 -1.77
CA LYS A 143 15.19 22.63 -3.01
C LYS A 143 14.65 21.38 -3.70
N LYS A 144 15.46 20.31 -3.73
CA LYS A 144 15.07 19.02 -4.29
C LYS A 144 13.98 18.34 -3.45
N ILE A 145 14.05 18.44 -2.12
CA ILE A 145 12.99 17.97 -1.21
C ILE A 145 11.69 18.74 -1.48
N ALA A 146 11.73 20.08 -1.52
CA ALA A 146 10.54 20.89 -1.77
C ALA A 146 9.88 20.60 -3.14
N GLU A 147 10.68 20.38 -4.18
CA GLU A 147 10.16 20.00 -5.50
C GLU A 147 9.52 18.61 -5.49
N LEU A 148 10.13 17.63 -4.80
CA LEU A 148 9.54 16.29 -4.64
C LEU A 148 8.24 16.34 -3.82
N GLU A 149 8.18 17.14 -2.76
CA GLU A 149 6.95 17.33 -1.97
C GLU A 149 5.82 17.95 -2.82
N ARG A 150 6.16 18.94 -3.68
CA ARG A 150 5.21 19.53 -4.63
C ARG A 150 4.69 18.49 -5.63
N GLN A 151 5.58 17.68 -6.20
CA GLN A 151 5.19 16.61 -7.12
C GLN A 151 4.32 15.56 -6.43
N ASN A 152 4.66 15.17 -5.19
CA ASN A 152 3.88 14.24 -4.40
C ASN A 152 2.47 14.79 -4.13
N GLY A 153 2.33 16.09 -3.81
CA GLY A 153 1.03 16.72 -3.65
C GLY A 153 0.15 16.68 -4.90
N MET A 154 0.74 16.89 -6.09
CA MET A 154 0.01 16.77 -7.36
C MET A 154 -0.43 15.33 -7.64
N LEU A 155 0.41 14.34 -7.34
CA LEU A 155 0.09 12.93 -7.51
C LEU A 155 -1.04 12.48 -6.57
N VAL A 156 -1.01 12.91 -5.30
CA VAL A 156 -2.07 12.62 -4.34
C VAL A 156 -3.40 13.19 -4.81
N HIS A 157 -3.45 14.45 -5.26
CA HIS A 157 -4.68 15.04 -5.81
C HIS A 157 -5.18 14.27 -7.04
N SER A 158 -4.28 13.84 -7.94
CA SER A 158 -4.66 13.05 -9.10
C SER A 158 -5.27 11.69 -8.71
N LEU A 159 -4.72 11.04 -7.68
CA LEU A 159 -5.24 9.77 -7.16
C LEU A 159 -6.61 9.94 -6.48
N GLU A 160 -6.80 11.03 -5.74
CA GLU A 160 -8.09 11.36 -5.12
C GLU A 160 -9.17 11.57 -6.18
N GLU A 161 -8.88 12.29 -7.27
CA GLU A 161 -9.83 12.50 -8.36
C GLU A 161 -10.13 11.21 -9.11
N GLN A 162 -9.12 10.37 -9.37
CA GLN A 162 -9.35 9.03 -9.94
C GLN A 162 -10.23 8.17 -9.04
N THR A 163 -10.00 8.17 -7.73
CA THR A 163 -10.81 7.44 -6.76
C THR A 163 -12.27 7.92 -6.77
N ARG A 164 -12.47 9.24 -6.88
CA ARG A 164 -13.79 9.84 -7.01
C ARG A 164 -14.49 9.38 -8.29
N ILE A 165 -13.80 9.38 -9.43
CA ILE A 165 -14.33 8.92 -10.71
C ILE A 165 -14.73 7.44 -10.63
N VAL A 166 -13.86 6.58 -10.10
CA VAL A 166 -14.16 5.15 -9.90
C VAL A 166 -15.41 4.96 -9.04
N SER A 167 -15.53 5.67 -7.91
CA SER A 167 -16.73 5.58 -7.06
C SER A 167 -18.00 6.04 -7.78
N THR A 168 -17.93 7.04 -8.67
CA THR A 168 -19.08 7.44 -9.49
C THR A 168 -19.46 6.40 -10.54
N LEU A 169 -18.47 5.73 -11.14
CA LEU A 169 -18.69 4.65 -12.10
C LEU A 169 -19.31 3.43 -11.42
N GLU A 170 -18.80 3.00 -10.26
CA GLU A 170 -19.37 1.90 -9.47
C GLU A 170 -20.85 2.15 -9.12
N LYS A 171 -21.21 3.38 -8.75
CA LYS A 171 -22.61 3.74 -8.47
C LYS A 171 -23.48 3.69 -9.73
N ARG A 172 -22.94 4.03 -10.90
CA ARG A 172 -23.66 3.95 -12.17
C ARG A 172 -23.86 2.49 -12.57
N ASP A 173 -22.83 1.67 -12.45
CA ASP A 173 -22.86 0.24 -12.74
C ASP A 173 -23.90 -0.48 -11.87
N ALA A 174 -23.90 -0.21 -10.56
CA ALA A 174 -24.90 -0.77 -9.64
C ALA A 174 -26.35 -0.39 -10.04
N LYS A 175 -26.58 0.87 -10.43
CA LYS A 175 -27.91 1.31 -10.92
C LYS A 175 -28.29 0.64 -12.24
N MET A 176 -27.33 0.48 -13.15
CA MET A 176 -27.57 -0.15 -14.43
C MET A 176 -27.93 -1.62 -14.26
N LYS A 177 -27.20 -2.32 -13.38
CA LYS A 177 -27.51 -3.70 -13.00
C LYS A 177 -28.92 -3.82 -12.40
N GLU A 178 -29.30 -2.93 -11.49
CA GLU A 178 -30.66 -2.89 -10.94
C GLU A 178 -31.73 -2.69 -12.02
N VAL A 179 -31.49 -1.79 -12.98
CA VAL A 179 -32.40 -1.56 -14.12
C VAL A 179 -32.52 -2.81 -15.00
N PHE A 180 -31.40 -3.45 -15.35
CA PHE A 180 -31.42 -4.70 -16.12
C PHE A 180 -32.13 -5.83 -15.36
N ASP A 181 -31.86 -6.01 -14.07
CA ASP A 181 -32.51 -7.01 -13.24
C ASP A 181 -34.05 -6.82 -13.25
N ASN A 182 -34.51 -5.57 -13.14
CA ASN A 182 -35.95 -5.24 -13.20
C ASN A 182 -36.57 -5.51 -14.58
N ILE A 183 -35.87 -5.16 -15.66
CA ILE A 183 -36.33 -5.39 -17.04
C ILE A 183 -36.41 -6.89 -17.31
N SER A 184 -35.33 -7.64 -17.03
CA SER A 184 -35.29 -9.08 -17.19
C SER A 184 -36.40 -9.76 -16.40
N SER A 185 -36.59 -9.37 -15.13
CA SER A 185 -37.68 -9.91 -14.30
C SER A 185 -39.07 -9.69 -14.92
N THR A 186 -39.29 -8.50 -15.50
CA THR A 186 -40.56 -8.18 -16.19
C THR A 186 -40.74 -9.01 -17.46
N MET A 187 -39.67 -9.17 -18.25
CA MET A 187 -39.69 -9.96 -19.47
C MET A 187 -39.90 -11.45 -19.20
N PHE A 188 -39.29 -12.00 -18.14
CA PHE A 188 -39.50 -13.39 -17.72
C PHE A 188 -40.95 -13.65 -17.32
N LEU A 189 -41.58 -12.75 -16.55
CA LEU A 189 -42.99 -12.89 -16.18
C LEU A 189 -43.92 -12.84 -17.41
N GLU A 190 -43.62 -11.98 -18.39
CA GLU A 190 -44.38 -11.91 -19.65
C GLU A 190 -44.17 -13.17 -20.50
N LEU A 191 -42.94 -13.70 -20.56
CA LEU A 191 -42.65 -14.97 -21.24
C LEU A 191 -43.40 -16.14 -20.60
N GLU A 192 -43.36 -16.27 -19.28
CA GLU A 192 -44.08 -17.31 -18.54
C GLU A 192 -45.60 -17.23 -18.81
N TYR A 193 -46.16 -16.02 -18.82
CA TYR A 193 -47.56 -15.80 -19.16
C TYR A 193 -47.88 -16.17 -20.63
N GLN A 194 -47.02 -15.80 -21.58
CA GLN A 194 -47.22 -16.15 -22.99
C GLN A 194 -47.09 -17.66 -23.22
N GLU A 195 -46.17 -18.34 -22.55
CA GLU A 195 -45.99 -19.79 -22.60
C GLU A 195 -47.22 -20.53 -22.05
N GLU A 196 -47.77 -20.09 -20.92
CA GLU A 196 -49.01 -20.64 -20.36
C GLU A 196 -50.20 -20.48 -21.33
N LEU A 197 -50.35 -19.29 -21.93
CA LEU A 197 -51.36 -19.01 -22.95
C LEU A 197 -51.23 -19.90 -24.19
N ILE A 198 -50.01 -20.08 -24.70
CA ILE A 198 -49.74 -20.93 -25.87
C ILE A 198 -50.09 -22.39 -25.56
N ASN A 199 -49.77 -22.87 -24.35
CA ASN A 199 -50.05 -24.24 -23.92
C ASN A 199 -51.56 -24.53 -23.76
N GLU A 200 -52.38 -23.52 -23.47
CA GLU A 200 -53.84 -23.67 -23.38
C GLU A 200 -54.55 -23.64 -24.76
N MET A 201 -53.92 -23.11 -25.81
CA MET A 201 -54.55 -22.93 -27.12
C MET A 201 -54.54 -24.20 -27.99
N THR A 202 -55.51 -24.29 -28.91
CA THR A 202 -55.53 -25.41 -29.87
C THR A 202 -54.42 -25.26 -30.92
N PRO A 203 -53.85 -26.38 -31.43
CA PRO A 203 -52.78 -26.33 -32.43
C PRO A 203 -53.22 -25.57 -33.68
N GLY A 204 -52.66 -24.38 -33.90
CA GLY A 204 -52.98 -23.46 -35.00
C GLY A 204 -53.39 -22.05 -34.58
N GLU A 205 -53.90 -21.86 -33.35
CA GLU A 205 -54.27 -20.53 -32.84
C GLU A 205 -53.08 -19.79 -32.18
N GLY A 206 -52.06 -20.54 -31.75
CA GLY A 206 -50.87 -20.00 -31.06
C GLY A 206 -49.82 -19.32 -31.95
N GLU A 207 -49.92 -19.43 -33.29
CA GLU A 207 -48.93 -18.83 -34.22
C GLU A 207 -48.79 -17.30 -34.03
N PHE A 208 -49.85 -16.63 -33.57
CA PHE A 208 -49.86 -15.20 -33.31
C PHE A 208 -48.96 -14.80 -32.13
N PHE A 209 -48.85 -15.64 -31.10
CA PHE A 209 -48.05 -15.39 -29.89
C PHE A 209 -46.62 -15.92 -30.03
N GLN A 210 -46.38 -16.86 -30.95
CA GLN A 210 -45.05 -17.43 -31.18
C GLN A 210 -44.02 -16.37 -31.60
N LEU A 211 -44.43 -15.39 -32.40
CA LEU A 211 -43.53 -14.32 -32.89
C LEU A 211 -43.12 -13.37 -31.76
N SER A 212 -44.06 -12.97 -30.89
CA SER A 212 -43.76 -12.12 -29.73
C SER A 212 -42.92 -12.86 -28.69
N HIS A 213 -43.24 -14.14 -28.45
CA HIS A 213 -42.48 -15.00 -27.54
C HIS A 213 -41.02 -15.13 -27.99
N ASN A 214 -40.77 -15.48 -29.26
CA ASN A 214 -39.40 -15.61 -29.77
C ASN A 214 -38.63 -14.28 -29.69
N THR A 215 -39.29 -13.15 -29.96
CA THR A 215 -38.66 -11.82 -29.84
C THR A 215 -38.26 -11.51 -28.39
N LEU A 216 -39.08 -11.91 -27.42
CA LEU A 216 -38.78 -11.74 -26.00
C LEU A 216 -37.65 -12.67 -25.55
N VAL A 217 -37.63 -13.92 -26.02
CA VAL A 217 -36.53 -14.88 -25.76
C VAL A 217 -35.20 -14.33 -26.28
N ASP A 218 -35.16 -13.86 -27.53
CA ASP A 218 -33.94 -13.29 -28.14
C ASP A 218 -33.44 -12.07 -27.34
N LEU A 219 -34.34 -11.21 -26.86
CA LEU A 219 -33.98 -10.04 -26.04
C LEU A 219 -33.45 -10.44 -24.66
N VAL A 220 -34.02 -11.47 -24.02
CA VAL A 220 -33.53 -12.00 -22.74
C VAL A 220 -32.14 -12.61 -22.91
N GLU A 221 -31.93 -13.43 -23.94
CA GLU A 221 -30.62 -14.04 -24.23
C GLU A 221 -29.55 -12.97 -24.51
N LEU A 222 -29.91 -11.88 -25.20
CA LEU A 222 -29.04 -10.74 -25.44
C LEU A 222 -28.64 -10.03 -24.13
N ILE A 223 -29.58 -9.80 -23.22
CA ILE A 223 -29.32 -9.17 -21.92
C ILE A 223 -28.45 -10.08 -21.03
N GLU A 224 -28.70 -11.39 -21.04
CA GLU A 224 -27.86 -12.38 -20.33
C GLU A 224 -26.43 -12.38 -20.87
N GLN A 225 -26.24 -12.33 -22.19
CA GLN A 225 -24.89 -12.20 -22.77
C GLN A 225 -24.19 -10.90 -22.37
N TRP A 226 -24.92 -9.78 -22.36
CA TRP A 226 -24.36 -8.48 -21.96
C TRP A 226 -23.96 -8.43 -20.48
N THR A 227 -24.63 -9.20 -19.62
CA THR A 227 -24.37 -9.23 -18.17
C THR A 227 -23.39 -10.31 -17.74
N ALA A 228 -23.17 -11.35 -18.56
CA ALA A 228 -22.26 -12.45 -18.25
C ALA A 228 -20.78 -12.19 -18.62
N ASP A 229 -20.51 -11.30 -19.59
CA ASP A 229 -19.17 -11.13 -20.15
C ASP A 229 -18.36 -10.00 -19.47
N ASP A 230 -17.77 -10.33 -18.32
CA ASP A 230 -16.92 -9.44 -17.51
C ASP A 230 -15.70 -8.89 -18.29
N LYS A 231 -15.33 -9.55 -19.40
CA LYS A 231 -14.17 -9.19 -20.26
C LYS A 231 -14.47 -8.13 -21.32
N HIS A 232 -15.73 -7.86 -21.64
CA HIS A 232 -16.12 -6.83 -22.62
C HIS A 232 -16.66 -5.54 -21.98
N SER A 233 -16.70 -5.48 -20.65
CA SER A 233 -17.05 -4.29 -19.87
C SER A 233 -16.23 -3.04 -20.25
N GLU A 234 -14.98 -3.23 -20.67
CA GLU A 234 -14.07 -2.13 -21.06
C GLU A 234 -14.37 -1.54 -22.46
N MET A 235 -15.11 -2.25 -23.32
CA MET A 235 -15.56 -1.73 -24.64
C MET A 235 -16.95 -1.10 -24.62
N MET A 236 -17.71 -1.22 -23.53
CA MET A 236 -19.14 -0.90 -23.51
C MET A 236 -19.47 0.56 -23.21
N PHE A 237 -18.52 1.39 -22.76
CA PHE A 237 -18.83 2.77 -22.37
C PHE A 237 -17.72 3.75 -22.72
N ASN A 238 -17.66 4.16 -24.00
CA ASN A 238 -17.13 5.50 -24.28
C ASN A 238 -18.10 6.51 -23.67
N LEU A 239 -17.68 7.17 -22.59
CA LEU A 239 -18.45 8.17 -21.83
C LEU A 239 -18.93 9.36 -22.69
N GLU A 240 -18.43 9.52 -23.91
CA GLU A 240 -18.87 10.55 -24.86
C GLU A 240 -20.21 10.22 -25.55
N ASP A 241 -20.68 8.96 -25.50
CA ASP A 241 -21.91 8.50 -26.16
C ASP A 241 -23.11 8.32 -25.19
N GLU A 242 -23.06 8.92 -24.00
CA GLU A 242 -24.15 8.94 -23.00
C GLU A 242 -25.55 9.28 -23.56
N PRO A 243 -25.72 10.22 -24.50
CA PRO A 243 -27.04 10.53 -25.08
C PRO A 243 -27.59 9.41 -25.97
N GLN A 244 -26.71 8.64 -26.64
CA GLN A 244 -27.14 7.57 -27.55
C GLN A 244 -27.68 6.37 -26.78
N PHE A 245 -27.11 6.08 -25.61
CA PHE A 245 -27.59 5.01 -24.75
C PHE A 245 -28.96 5.35 -24.13
N GLU A 246 -29.14 6.57 -23.62
CA GLU A 246 -30.46 7.01 -23.13
C GLU A 246 -31.52 6.96 -24.24
N GLN A 247 -31.14 7.30 -25.48
CA GLN A 247 -32.02 7.25 -26.62
C GLN A 247 -32.41 5.82 -27.01
N LEU A 248 -31.44 4.89 -27.06
CA LEU A 248 -31.70 3.47 -27.31
C LEU A 248 -32.59 2.86 -26.22
N TYR A 249 -32.32 3.18 -24.96
CA TYR A 249 -33.12 2.73 -23.82
C TYR A 249 -34.55 3.26 -23.89
N ALA A 250 -34.73 4.56 -24.17
CA ALA A 250 -36.04 5.17 -24.34
C ALA A 250 -36.82 4.56 -25.52
N GLU A 251 -36.13 4.25 -26.62
CA GLU A 251 -36.75 3.60 -27.78
C GLU A 251 -37.17 2.16 -27.46
N LEU A 252 -36.34 1.39 -26.77
CA LEU A 252 -36.65 0.02 -26.37
C LEU A 252 -37.86 -0.02 -25.43
N LEU A 253 -37.87 0.85 -24.42
CA LEU A 253 -38.98 0.98 -23.46
C LEU A 253 -40.27 1.42 -24.15
N SER A 254 -40.18 2.33 -25.12
CA SER A 254 -41.32 2.78 -25.92
C SER A 254 -41.91 1.64 -26.75
N ARG A 255 -41.07 0.85 -27.44
CA ARG A 255 -41.52 -0.29 -28.24
C ARG A 255 -42.19 -1.36 -27.38
N PHE A 256 -41.61 -1.67 -26.21
CA PHE A 256 -42.19 -2.61 -25.28
C PHE A 256 -43.57 -2.15 -24.77
N ASN A 257 -43.67 -0.88 -24.34
CA ASN A 257 -44.93 -0.31 -23.88
C ASN A 257 -46.01 -0.31 -24.97
N GLU A 258 -45.63 0.01 -26.22
CA GLU A 258 -46.54 0.00 -27.35
C GLU A 258 -47.05 -1.42 -27.67
N GLN A 259 -46.15 -2.41 -27.73
CA GLN A 259 -46.52 -3.80 -27.95
C GLN A 259 -47.40 -4.35 -26.82
N SER A 260 -47.05 -4.08 -25.56
CA SER A 260 -47.85 -4.48 -24.39
C SER A 260 -49.27 -3.87 -24.45
N CYS A 261 -49.40 -2.60 -24.83
CA CYS A 261 -50.70 -1.95 -25.01
C CYS A 261 -51.53 -2.60 -26.12
N GLN A 262 -50.90 -2.93 -27.26
CA GLN A 262 -51.57 -3.62 -28.37
C GLN A 262 -52.07 -5.01 -27.94
N LEU A 263 -51.23 -5.78 -27.24
CA LEU A 263 -51.57 -7.11 -26.74
C LEU A 263 -52.74 -7.05 -25.77
N LYS A 264 -52.71 -6.09 -24.83
CA LYS A 264 -53.80 -5.87 -23.85
C LYS A 264 -55.12 -5.49 -24.51
N MET A 265 -55.08 -4.69 -25.58
CA MET A 265 -56.29 -4.38 -26.36
C MET A 265 -56.84 -5.60 -27.10
N GLN A 266 -55.97 -6.44 -27.67
CA GLN A 266 -56.40 -7.67 -28.33
C GLN A 266 -57.00 -8.66 -27.33
N ALA A 267 -56.37 -8.87 -26.17
CA ALA A 267 -56.90 -9.70 -25.09
C ALA A 267 -58.29 -9.21 -24.63
N MET A 268 -58.50 -7.90 -24.49
CA MET A 268 -59.82 -7.34 -24.19
C MET A 268 -60.86 -7.61 -25.28
N LYS A 269 -60.48 -7.56 -26.56
CA LYS A 269 -61.39 -7.88 -27.68
C LYS A 269 -61.78 -9.36 -27.67
N LEU A 270 -60.80 -10.25 -27.49
CA LEU A 270 -61.02 -11.69 -27.39
C LEU A 270 -61.89 -12.04 -26.18
N GLY A 271 -61.65 -11.42 -25.02
CA GLY A 271 -62.48 -11.61 -23.83
C GLY A 271 -63.96 -11.24 -24.06
N ARG A 272 -64.24 -10.15 -24.80
CA ARG A 272 -65.62 -9.80 -25.18
C ARG A 272 -66.22 -10.82 -26.15
N GLN A 273 -65.47 -11.24 -27.15
CA GLN A 273 -65.93 -12.24 -28.12
C GLN A 273 -66.25 -13.57 -27.43
N LYS A 274 -65.37 -14.03 -26.53
CA LYS A 274 -65.60 -15.21 -25.69
C LYS A 274 -66.90 -15.08 -24.88
N GLY A 275 -67.11 -13.94 -24.21
CA GLY A 275 -68.35 -13.69 -23.47
C GLY A 275 -69.61 -13.79 -24.35
N MET A 276 -69.57 -13.26 -25.58
CA MET A 276 -70.68 -13.39 -26.53
C MET A 276 -70.91 -14.84 -26.97
N ILE A 277 -69.84 -15.61 -27.19
CA ILE A 277 -69.95 -17.03 -27.57
C ILE A 277 -70.53 -17.84 -26.41
N ASP A 278 -70.08 -17.60 -25.17
CA ASP A 278 -70.59 -18.27 -23.98
C ASP A 278 -72.08 -17.98 -23.77
N GLU A 279 -72.51 -16.74 -24.01
CA GLU A 279 -73.93 -16.36 -23.96
C GLU A 279 -74.75 -17.05 -25.07
N GLN A 280 -74.26 -17.04 -26.32
CA GLN A 280 -74.88 -17.77 -27.42
C GLN A 280 -74.99 -19.28 -27.13
N ARG A 281 -73.94 -19.86 -26.55
CA ARG A 281 -73.91 -21.28 -26.17
C ARG A 281 -74.94 -21.59 -25.08
N SER A 282 -75.10 -20.71 -24.10
CA SER A 282 -76.13 -20.84 -23.07
C SER A 282 -77.54 -20.82 -23.67
N ILE A 283 -77.80 -19.89 -24.61
CA ILE A 283 -79.09 -19.80 -25.31
C ILE A 283 -79.38 -21.07 -26.11
N ILE A 284 -78.39 -21.60 -26.84
CA ILE A 284 -78.54 -22.85 -27.60
C ILE A 284 -78.90 -24.00 -26.65
N PHE A 285 -78.21 -24.12 -25.53
CA PHE A 285 -78.47 -25.18 -24.55
C PHE A 285 -79.90 -25.11 -23.98
N GLU A 286 -80.41 -23.90 -23.73
CA GLU A 286 -81.77 -23.68 -23.28
C GLU A 286 -82.81 -24.03 -24.35
N LEU A 287 -82.58 -23.65 -25.62
CA LEU A 287 -83.44 -24.03 -26.74
C LEU A 287 -83.46 -25.55 -26.95
N GLU A 288 -82.33 -26.24 -26.80
CA GLU A 288 -82.26 -27.70 -26.88
C GLU A 288 -83.04 -28.39 -25.74
N ALA A 289 -83.01 -27.81 -24.53
CA ALA A 289 -83.81 -28.29 -23.41
C ALA A 289 -85.32 -28.11 -23.69
N GLN A 290 -85.73 -26.96 -24.21
CA GLN A 290 -87.12 -26.70 -24.62
C GLN A 290 -87.58 -27.66 -25.72
N LYS A 291 -86.75 -27.90 -26.74
CA LYS A 291 -87.03 -28.87 -27.80
C LYS A 291 -87.24 -30.28 -27.25
N ARG A 292 -86.39 -30.75 -26.34
CA ARG A 292 -86.53 -32.06 -25.68
C ARG A 292 -87.83 -32.17 -24.90
N LYS A 293 -88.21 -31.11 -24.18
CA LYS A 293 -89.49 -31.07 -23.45
C LYS A 293 -90.69 -31.18 -24.39
N LEU A 294 -90.71 -30.38 -25.46
CA LEU A 294 -91.80 -30.42 -26.45
C LEU A 294 -91.93 -31.79 -27.12
N ALA A 295 -90.79 -32.43 -27.43
CA ALA A 295 -90.79 -33.79 -28.00
C ALA A 295 -91.40 -34.81 -27.02
N GLY A 296 -91.08 -34.73 -25.73
CA GLY A 296 -91.69 -35.58 -24.71
C GLY A 296 -93.20 -35.31 -24.52
N ASP A 297 -93.61 -34.04 -24.52
CA ASP A 297 -95.02 -33.67 -24.43
C ASP A 297 -95.83 -34.21 -25.63
N LEU A 298 -95.25 -34.18 -26.85
CA LEU A 298 -95.86 -34.77 -28.05
C LEU A 298 -95.96 -36.29 -27.97
N GLU A 299 -94.90 -36.97 -27.51
CA GLU A 299 -94.91 -38.43 -27.31
C GLU A 299 -95.98 -38.86 -26.29
N GLU A 300 -96.19 -38.08 -25.23
CA GLU A 300 -97.26 -38.32 -24.26
C GLU A 300 -98.65 -38.14 -24.88
N GLN A 301 -98.84 -37.10 -25.73
CA GLN A 301 -100.10 -36.88 -26.43
C GLN A 301 -100.40 -38.01 -27.44
N ASP A 302 -99.42 -38.42 -28.22
CA ASP A 302 -99.55 -39.55 -29.15
C ASP A 302 -99.93 -40.83 -28.40
N GLY A 303 -99.32 -41.09 -27.23
CA GLY A 303 -99.69 -42.22 -26.37
C GLY A 303 -101.13 -42.15 -25.84
N LYS A 304 -101.62 -40.96 -25.46
CA LYS A 304 -103.01 -40.74 -25.04
C LYS A 304 -103.99 -40.97 -26.18
N VAL A 305 -103.68 -40.47 -27.38
CA VAL A 305 -104.52 -40.67 -28.58
C VAL A 305 -104.58 -42.15 -28.93
N ALA A 306 -103.43 -42.85 -28.93
CA ALA A 306 -103.39 -44.29 -29.17
C ALA A 306 -104.24 -45.08 -28.16
N SER A 307 -104.15 -44.75 -26.86
CA SER A 307 -104.94 -45.38 -25.81
C SER A 307 -106.45 -45.15 -25.98
N LEU A 308 -106.85 -43.93 -26.39
CA LEU A 308 -108.25 -43.61 -26.68
C LEU A 308 -108.78 -44.38 -27.90
N LEU A 309 -107.96 -44.52 -28.95
CA LEU A 309 -108.32 -45.30 -30.13
C LEU A 309 -108.53 -46.78 -29.78
N GLU A 310 -107.62 -47.38 -29.00
CA GLU A 310 -107.75 -48.77 -28.54
C GLU A 310 -109.01 -48.99 -27.69
N PHE A 311 -109.34 -48.03 -26.80
CA PHE A 311 -110.57 -48.07 -26.01
C PHE A 311 -111.85 -47.98 -26.85
N LEU A 312 -111.84 -47.16 -27.91
CA LEU A 312 -112.99 -47.01 -28.82
C LEU A 312 -113.18 -48.24 -29.71
N GLU A 313 -112.08 -48.83 -30.19
CA GLU A 313 -112.08 -50.06 -31.00
C GLU A 313 -112.59 -51.26 -30.17
N GLY A 314 -112.19 -51.37 -28.90
CA GLY A 314 -112.69 -52.38 -27.96
C GLY A 314 -114.20 -52.25 -27.61
N ASN A 315 -114.79 -51.08 -27.84
CA ASN A 315 -116.21 -50.81 -27.59
C ASN A 315 -117.09 -50.87 -28.87
N GLY A 316 -116.53 -51.24 -30.02
CA GLY A 316 -117.30 -51.47 -31.25
C GLY A 316 -117.84 -50.21 -31.94
N VAL A 317 -117.19 -49.06 -31.76
CA VAL A 317 -117.56 -47.81 -32.42
C VAL A 317 -116.79 -47.68 -33.75
N GLU A 318 -117.45 -47.90 -34.88
CA GLU A 318 -116.88 -47.66 -36.22
C GLU A 318 -116.71 -46.15 -36.48
N PHE A 319 -115.47 -45.70 -36.65
CA PHE A 319 -115.16 -44.33 -37.07
C PHE A 319 -114.88 -44.27 -38.58
N THR A 320 -115.79 -43.66 -39.34
CA THR A 320 -115.51 -43.18 -40.70
C THR A 320 -114.80 -41.83 -40.63
N PHE A 321 -113.48 -41.81 -40.88
CA PHE A 321 -112.73 -40.56 -41.07
C PHE A 321 -113.08 -39.94 -42.44
N LEU A 322 -113.78 -38.81 -42.42
CA LEU A 322 -113.92 -37.93 -43.58
C LEU A 322 -112.69 -37.02 -43.65
N TRP A 323 -111.74 -37.37 -44.50
CA TRP A 323 -110.63 -36.50 -44.88
C TRP A 323 -111.15 -35.50 -45.94
N ASN A 324 -111.05 -34.21 -45.67
CA ASN A 324 -111.18 -33.14 -46.66
C ASN A 324 -109.84 -32.43 -46.81
#